data_AF-A0A965LVV9-F1
#
_entry.id   AF-A0A965LVV9-F1
#
_cell.length_a   1.000
_cell.length_b   1.000
_cell.length_c   1.000
_cell.angle_alpha   90.00
_cell.angle_beta   90.00
_cell.angle_gamma   90.00
#
_symmetry.space_group_name_H-M   'P 1'
#
loop_
_entity.id
_entity.type
_entity.pdbx_description
1 polymer ?
#
loop_
_entity_poly.entity_id
_entity_poly.type
_entity_poly.pdbx_seq_one_letter_code
_entity_poly.pdbx_strand_id
1 'polypeptide(L)'
;MQSGPSPKTWRLRHQPFGGQLMSAVWAGKGLDHELLFASAHSLGPGAPVRGGVPVMFPQFNELGPLPKHGLVRTALWREAISRTDRAGGAGFRYHLDVDQTFDGHWPHAARLELSGQLDRHALEITLAVENVGRSAFDWTGGLHPYFATTDCLAATLSGLEGSGLSDRYDASVSRERSTPLSWTGE
;
A
#
# COMPACT_ATOMS: atom_id res chain seq x y z
N MET A 1 20.45 19.68 -33.41
CA MET A 1 19.55 19.79 -32.24
C MET A 1 19.33 18.39 -31.69
N GLN A 2 19.97 18.05 -30.56
CA GLN A 2 19.65 16.82 -29.84
C GLN A 2 18.34 17.06 -29.09
N SER A 3 17.28 16.37 -29.50
CA SER A 3 16.05 16.31 -28.72
C SER A 3 16.38 15.63 -27.39
N GLY A 4 16.33 16.39 -26.30
CA GLY A 4 16.38 15.81 -24.95
C GLY A 4 15.25 14.79 -24.76
N PRO A 5 15.37 13.88 -23.78
CA PRO A 5 14.32 12.90 -23.52
C PRO A 5 12.99 13.61 -23.29
N SER A 6 11.93 13.14 -23.97
CA SER A 6 10.58 13.63 -23.71
C SER A 6 10.26 13.48 -22.21
N PRO A 7 9.61 14.47 -21.57
CA PRO A 7 9.29 14.40 -20.15
C PRO A 7 8.49 13.12 -19.86
N LYS A 8 8.91 12.36 -18.85
CA LYS A 8 8.21 11.14 -18.42
C LYS A 8 6.78 11.51 -18.03
N THR A 9 5.80 10.87 -18.65
CA THR A 9 4.36 11.11 -18.46
C THR A 9 3.81 10.43 -17.19
N TRP A 10 4.66 9.98 -16.28
CA TRP A 10 4.27 9.34 -15.02
C TRP A 10 5.33 9.56 -13.95
N ARG A 11 4.88 9.71 -12.69
CA ARG A 11 5.75 9.95 -11.54
C ARG A 11 5.31 9.09 -10.36
N LEU A 12 6.28 8.53 -9.65
CA LEU A 12 6.08 7.85 -8.38
C LEU A 12 6.88 8.57 -7.29
N ARG A 13 6.29 8.68 -6.10
CA ARG A 13 7.00 9.11 -4.89
C ARG A 13 6.87 8.00 -3.86
N HIS A 14 7.99 7.44 -3.43
CA HIS A 14 8.06 6.33 -2.48
C HIS A 14 9.22 6.56 -1.50
N GLN A 15 9.25 5.80 -0.41
CA GLN A 15 10.30 5.89 0.60
C GLN A 15 10.63 4.53 1.23
N PRO A 16 11.87 4.35 1.71
CA PRO A 16 12.27 3.11 2.38
C PRO A 16 11.60 2.94 3.75
N PHE A 17 11.29 4.02 4.46
CA PHE A 17 10.56 3.91 5.73
C PHE A 17 9.13 3.41 5.48
N GLY A 18 8.80 2.28 6.09
CA GLY A 18 7.58 1.51 5.86
C GLY A 18 7.49 0.83 4.49
N GLY A 19 8.52 0.95 3.64
CA GLY A 19 8.47 0.51 2.25
C GLY A 19 7.25 1.12 1.56
N GLN A 20 7.08 2.43 1.61
CA GLN A 20 5.78 3.05 1.36
C GLN A 20 5.75 3.78 0.02
N LEU A 21 4.80 3.42 -0.85
CA LEU A 21 4.40 4.24 -1.99
C LEU A 21 3.51 5.37 -1.47
N MET A 22 3.87 6.62 -1.74
CA MET A 22 3.16 7.80 -1.24
C MET A 22 2.32 8.52 -2.30
N SER A 23 2.70 8.42 -3.57
CA SER A 23 2.02 9.11 -4.67
C SER A 23 2.34 8.44 -6.00
N ALA A 24 1.34 8.42 -6.87
CA ALA A 24 1.41 7.88 -8.22
C ALA A 24 0.61 8.80 -9.14
N VAL A 25 1.31 9.48 -10.04
CA VAL A 25 0.72 10.52 -10.89
C VAL A 25 0.85 10.11 -12.35
N TRP A 26 -0.29 10.07 -13.05
CA TRP A 26 -0.32 10.11 -14.51
C TRP A 26 -0.28 11.57 -14.97
N ALA A 27 0.82 11.95 -15.64
CA ALA A 27 0.97 13.28 -16.20
C ALA A 27 0.36 13.33 -17.61
N GLY A 28 -0.77 14.02 -17.74
CA GLY A 28 -1.48 14.22 -19.00
C GLY A 28 -1.09 15.52 -19.70
N LYS A 29 -1.55 15.69 -20.96
CA LYS A 29 -1.50 16.99 -21.66
C LYS A 29 -2.57 17.93 -21.10
N GLY A 30 -2.34 18.50 -19.92
CA GLY A 30 -3.15 19.59 -19.37
C GLY A 30 -3.40 19.52 -17.87
N LEU A 31 -3.53 18.32 -17.29
CA LEU A 31 -3.67 18.12 -15.85
C LEU A 31 -3.00 16.80 -15.43
N ASP A 32 -2.33 16.85 -14.28
CA ASP A 32 -1.81 15.67 -13.60
C ASP A 32 -2.97 14.96 -12.86
N HIS A 33 -3.04 13.64 -12.97
CA HIS A 33 -4.00 12.81 -12.24
C HIS A 33 -3.26 12.03 -11.16
N GLU A 34 -3.42 12.46 -9.91
CA GLU A 34 -2.94 11.72 -8.73
C GLU A 34 -3.88 10.57 -8.42
N LEU A 35 -3.32 9.37 -8.26
CA LEU A 35 -4.08 8.15 -7.96
C LEU A 35 -4.20 7.88 -6.46
N LEU A 36 -3.26 8.39 -5.68
CA LEU A 36 -3.15 8.08 -4.26
C LEU A 36 -3.26 9.35 -3.40
N PHE A 37 -3.99 9.25 -2.31
CA PHE A 37 -4.03 10.28 -1.30
C PHE A 37 -2.94 10.04 -0.25
N ALA A 38 -2.06 11.02 -0.04
CA ALA A 38 -1.16 11.07 1.12
C ALA A 38 -1.31 12.42 1.84
N SER A 39 -1.50 12.37 3.15
CA SER A 39 -1.61 13.57 3.98
C SER A 39 -0.26 14.28 4.07
N ALA A 40 -0.28 15.60 3.94
CA ALA A 40 0.88 16.44 4.20
C ALA A 40 1.20 16.57 5.71
N HIS A 41 0.30 16.11 6.59
CA HIS A 41 0.46 16.21 8.04
C HIS A 41 1.40 15.13 8.56
N SER A 42 2.59 15.54 9.00
CA SER A 42 3.51 14.68 9.75
C SER A 42 3.05 14.53 11.20
N LEU A 43 3.20 13.32 11.75
CA LEU A 43 2.94 13.04 13.17
C LEU A 43 4.21 13.04 14.03
N GLY A 44 5.30 13.54 13.46
CA GLY A 44 6.60 13.57 14.09
C GLY A 44 7.56 12.51 13.52
N PRO A 45 8.82 12.52 13.99
CA PRO A 45 9.86 11.63 13.51
C PRO A 45 9.51 10.16 13.74
N GLY A 46 9.73 9.32 12.73
CA GLY A 46 9.50 7.87 12.82
C GLY A 46 8.03 7.44 12.78
N ALA A 47 7.08 8.37 12.63
CA ALA A 47 5.69 8.01 12.39
C ALA A 47 5.47 7.61 10.92
N PRO A 48 4.66 6.57 10.64
CA PRO A 48 4.31 6.21 9.27
C PRO A 48 3.53 7.35 8.61
N VAL A 49 3.75 7.55 7.31
CA VAL A 49 2.99 8.53 6.53
C VAL A 49 1.53 8.09 6.48
N ARG A 50 0.60 9.02 6.75
CA ARG A 50 -0.84 8.74 6.58
C ARG A 50 -1.18 8.85 5.10
N GLY A 51 -1.62 7.76 4.51
CA GLY A 51 -1.99 7.69 3.09
C GLY A 51 -0.95 6.99 2.23
N GLY A 52 -1.07 7.11 0.91
CA GLY A 52 -0.33 6.28 -0.03
C GLY A 52 -0.77 4.82 0.08
N VAL A 53 0.20 3.91 0.17
CA VAL A 53 -0.04 2.46 0.30
C VAL A 53 0.84 1.90 1.42
N PRO A 54 0.42 2.00 2.70
CA PRO A 54 1.07 1.30 3.80
C PRO A 54 1.00 -0.23 3.62
N VAL A 55 2.03 -0.93 4.08
CA VAL A 55 2.10 -2.39 4.13
C VAL A 55 1.72 -2.90 5.52
N MET A 56 0.78 -3.83 5.60
CA MET A 56 0.36 -4.48 6.84
C MET A 56 0.87 -5.90 6.87
N PHE A 57 1.71 -6.23 7.84
CA PHE A 57 2.20 -7.60 8.04
C PHE A 57 2.80 -7.74 9.44
N PRO A 58 2.60 -8.88 10.14
CA PRO A 58 1.76 -10.03 9.79
C PRO A 58 0.34 -9.92 10.39
N GLN A 59 -0.12 -8.72 10.73
CA GLN A 59 -1.42 -8.49 11.34
C GLN A 59 -2.23 -7.42 10.60
N PHE A 60 -3.48 -7.72 10.27
CA PHE A 60 -4.49 -6.74 9.88
C PHE A 60 -5.12 -6.13 11.14
N ASN A 61 -5.09 -4.80 11.24
CA ASN A 61 -5.74 -4.07 12.32
C ASN A 61 -5.28 -4.59 13.70
N GLU A 62 -6.21 -4.71 14.65
CA GLU A 62 -6.01 -5.26 16.01
C GLU A 62 -6.46 -6.73 16.10
N LEU A 63 -6.46 -7.46 14.98
CA LEU A 63 -6.90 -8.87 14.92
C LEU A 63 -5.79 -9.85 15.33
N GLY A 64 -5.09 -9.55 16.42
CA GLY A 64 -4.03 -10.38 16.96
C GLY A 64 -3.21 -9.68 18.05
N PRO A 65 -2.14 -10.33 18.55
CA PRO A 65 -1.37 -9.84 19.69
C PRO A 65 -0.32 -8.78 19.34
N LEU A 66 -0.07 -8.53 18.05
CA LEU A 66 0.95 -7.59 17.59
C LEU A 66 0.40 -6.15 17.57
N PRO A 67 1.28 -5.14 17.45
CA PRO A 67 0.85 -3.77 17.23
C PRO A 67 -0.16 -3.65 16.07
N LYS A 68 -1.02 -2.64 16.15
CA LYS A 68 -2.03 -2.39 15.11
C LYS A 68 -1.38 -2.28 13.73
N HIS A 69 -1.85 -3.13 12.81
CA HIS A 69 -1.33 -3.33 11.44
C HIS A 69 0.07 -3.96 11.34
N GLY A 70 0.51 -4.64 12.39
CA GLY A 70 1.76 -5.38 12.43
C GLY A 70 3.00 -4.48 12.53
N LEU A 71 4.09 -4.94 11.93
CA LEU A 71 5.45 -4.53 12.28
C LEU A 71 6.13 -3.72 11.17
N VAL A 72 5.71 -3.93 9.92
CA VAL A 72 6.55 -3.58 8.77
C VAL A 72 6.37 -2.15 8.26
N ARG A 73 5.23 -1.50 8.53
CA ARG A 73 4.99 -0.10 8.10
C ARG A 73 5.81 0.95 8.86
N THR A 74 6.43 0.57 9.97
CA THR A 74 7.31 1.41 10.80
C THR A 74 8.77 0.96 10.72
N ALA A 75 9.07 0.02 9.84
CA ALA A 75 10.41 -0.50 9.60
C ALA A 75 11.17 0.33 8.56
N LEU A 76 12.50 0.30 8.59
CA LEU A 76 13.29 0.77 7.46
C LEU A 76 13.53 -0.38 6.48
N TRP A 77 12.92 -0.29 5.31
CA TRP A 77 13.14 -1.27 4.24
C TRP A 77 14.38 -0.91 3.45
N ARG A 78 15.00 -1.91 2.85
CA ARG A 78 16.18 -1.74 2.01
C ARG A 78 15.76 -1.61 0.56
N GLU A 79 16.21 -0.57 -0.12
CA GLU A 79 16.00 -0.43 -1.55
C GLU A 79 16.78 -1.52 -2.28
N ALA A 80 16.09 -2.32 -3.07
CA ALA A 80 16.79 -3.22 -3.98
C ALA A 80 17.38 -2.36 -5.09
N ILE A 81 18.66 -2.58 -5.42
CA ILE A 81 19.30 -1.91 -6.56
C ILE A 81 18.49 -2.27 -7.80
N SER A 82 17.70 -1.33 -8.32
CA SER A 82 16.87 -1.59 -9.49
C SER A 82 17.02 -0.46 -10.50
N ARG A 83 17.48 -0.85 -11.69
CA ARG A 83 17.24 -0.10 -12.93
C ARG A 83 15.76 -0.27 -13.27
N THR A 84 14.89 0.50 -12.62
CA THR A 84 13.44 0.49 -12.85
C THR A 84 13.05 1.40 -14.01
N ASP A 85 13.65 1.16 -15.17
CA ASP A 85 13.08 1.59 -16.45
C ASP A 85 12.79 0.36 -17.30
N ARG A 86 11.66 -0.31 -17.06
CA ARG A 86 10.99 -1.00 -18.16
C ARG A 86 10.73 0.06 -19.22
N ALA A 87 11.59 0.13 -20.24
CA ALA A 87 11.59 1.05 -21.38
C ALA A 87 10.46 2.11 -21.32
N GLY A 88 10.65 3.15 -20.49
CA GLY A 88 9.71 4.26 -20.31
C GLY A 88 9.15 4.43 -18.89
N GLY A 89 8.82 3.37 -18.15
CA GLY A 89 8.10 3.40 -16.87
C GLY A 89 8.80 4.09 -15.68
N ALA A 90 8.05 4.27 -14.58
CA ALA A 90 8.61 4.54 -13.25
C ALA A 90 8.29 3.36 -12.33
N GLY A 91 9.24 2.97 -11.49
CA GLY A 91 9.02 1.88 -10.55
C GLY A 91 10.01 1.84 -9.41
N PHE A 92 9.71 1.02 -8.41
CA PHE A 92 10.55 0.83 -7.23
C PHE A 92 10.51 -0.63 -6.77
N ARG A 93 11.50 -1.00 -5.94
CA ARG A 93 11.53 -2.28 -5.24
C ARG A 93 12.21 -2.15 -3.89
N TYR A 94 11.57 -2.69 -2.86
CA TYR A 94 12.06 -2.74 -1.49
C TYR A 94 12.05 -4.18 -0.97
N HIS A 95 13.00 -4.49 -0.09
CA HIS A 95 13.03 -5.75 0.65
C HIS A 95 13.15 -5.52 2.16
N LEU A 96 12.55 -6.43 2.93
CA LEU A 96 12.63 -6.46 4.38
C LEU A 96 12.64 -7.92 4.86
N ASP A 97 13.64 -8.27 5.66
CA ASP A 97 13.66 -9.52 6.41
C ASP A 97 13.11 -9.23 7.81
N VAL A 98 12.13 -10.02 8.24
CA VAL A 98 11.50 -9.97 9.56
C VAL A 98 11.78 -11.30 10.24
N ASP A 99 12.36 -11.26 11.44
CA ASP A 99 12.63 -12.44 12.25
C ASP A 99 12.37 -12.16 13.75
N GLN A 100 12.74 -13.09 14.61
CA GLN A 100 12.53 -12.98 16.06
C GLN A 100 13.25 -11.77 16.69
N THR A 101 14.29 -11.24 16.04
CA THR A 101 15.04 -10.08 16.51
C THR A 101 14.37 -8.75 16.16
N PHE A 102 13.29 -8.79 15.36
CA PHE A 102 12.62 -7.61 14.85
C PHE A 102 11.80 -6.87 15.93
N ASP A 103 10.99 -7.61 16.69
CA ASP A 103 10.16 -7.08 17.77
C ASP A 103 10.09 -7.98 19.02
N GLY A 104 10.62 -9.21 18.95
CA GLY A 104 10.55 -10.21 20.02
C GLY A 104 9.19 -10.90 20.20
N HIS A 105 8.15 -10.49 19.47
CA HIS A 105 6.78 -10.99 19.60
C HIS A 105 6.31 -11.82 18.39
N TRP A 106 7.01 -11.72 17.25
CA TRP A 106 6.79 -12.56 16.09
C TRP A 106 7.87 -13.67 16.00
N PRO A 107 7.54 -14.94 16.31
CA PRO A 107 8.53 -16.00 16.44
C PRO A 107 8.94 -16.66 15.11
N HIS A 108 8.62 -16.05 13.96
CA HIS A 108 8.88 -16.63 12.63
C HIS A 108 9.81 -15.75 11.80
N ALA A 109 10.42 -16.36 10.77
CA ALA A 109 11.26 -15.65 9.81
C ALA A 109 10.53 -15.53 8.47
N ALA A 110 10.36 -14.30 8.00
CA ALA A 110 9.73 -13.97 6.73
C ALA A 110 10.57 -12.97 5.94
N ARG A 111 10.62 -13.16 4.62
CA ARG A 111 11.17 -12.18 3.69
C ARG A 111 10.04 -11.52 2.91
N LEU A 112 10.02 -10.20 2.91
CA LEU A 112 9.04 -9.41 2.18
C LEU A 112 9.73 -8.68 1.04
N GLU A 113 9.10 -8.71 -0.14
CA GLU A 113 9.45 -7.84 -1.27
C GLU A 113 8.23 -7.00 -1.63
N LEU A 114 8.40 -5.68 -1.68
CA LEU A 114 7.41 -4.78 -2.23
C LEU A 114 7.95 -4.19 -3.53
N SER A 115 7.15 -4.23 -4.59
CA SER A 115 7.47 -3.53 -5.83
C SER A 115 6.26 -2.75 -6.34
N GLY A 116 6.54 -1.68 -7.06
CA GLY A 116 5.52 -0.93 -7.78
C GLY A 116 6.00 -0.52 -9.16
N GLN A 117 5.09 -0.50 -10.12
CA GLN A 117 5.31 -0.07 -11.50
C GLN A 117 4.15 0.80 -11.95
N LEU A 118 4.47 1.94 -12.56
CA LEU A 118 3.50 2.82 -13.17
C LEU A 118 3.83 2.98 -14.65
N ASP A 119 2.84 2.65 -15.49
CA ASP A 119 2.88 2.90 -16.91
C ASP A 119 1.60 3.63 -17.37
N ARG A 120 1.36 3.67 -18.68
CA ARG A 120 0.20 4.37 -19.28
C ARG A 120 -1.15 3.72 -18.98
N HIS A 121 -1.16 2.48 -18.50
CA HIS A 121 -2.37 1.67 -18.33
C HIS A 121 -2.72 1.48 -16.86
N ALA A 122 -1.71 1.20 -16.02
CA ALA A 122 -1.96 0.80 -14.65
C ALA A 122 -0.84 1.23 -13.69
N LEU A 123 -1.23 1.37 -12.43
CA LEU A 123 -0.36 1.25 -11.28
C LEU A 123 -0.44 -0.21 -10.79
N GLU A 124 0.64 -0.96 -10.94
CA GLU A 124 0.76 -2.31 -10.37
C GLU A 124 1.60 -2.23 -9.09
N ILE A 125 1.11 -2.82 -8.00
CA ILE A 125 1.82 -2.93 -6.73
C ILE A 125 1.76 -4.39 -6.29
N THR A 126 2.93 -4.99 -6.06
CA THR A 126 3.05 -6.38 -5.63
C THR A 126 3.74 -6.45 -4.29
N LEU A 127 3.09 -7.11 -3.32
CA LEU A 127 3.70 -7.55 -2.07
C LEU A 127 3.90 -9.06 -2.13
N ALA A 128 5.15 -9.50 -2.10
CA ALA A 128 5.50 -10.91 -1.94
C ALA A 128 5.93 -11.17 -0.50
N VAL A 129 5.48 -12.29 0.06
CA VAL A 129 5.85 -12.77 1.40
C VAL A 129 6.35 -14.20 1.26
N GLU A 130 7.57 -14.45 1.69
CA GLU A 130 8.22 -15.75 1.67
C GLU A 130 8.48 -16.20 3.11
N ASN A 131 8.05 -17.41 3.46
CA ASN A 131 8.47 -18.06 4.70
C ASN A 131 9.89 -18.63 4.51
N VAL A 132 10.88 -17.98 5.13
CA VAL A 132 12.29 -18.40 5.10
C VAL A 132 12.72 -19.10 6.39
N GLY A 133 11.74 -19.35 7.28
CA GLY A 133 11.93 -20.01 8.56
C GLY A 133 11.82 -21.54 8.49
N ARG A 134 11.87 -22.15 9.67
CA ARG A 134 11.77 -23.62 9.83
C ARG A 134 10.36 -24.10 10.18
N SER A 135 9.45 -23.18 10.52
CA SER A 135 8.07 -23.49 10.92
C SER A 135 7.09 -22.75 10.03
N ALA A 136 5.94 -23.38 9.77
CA ALA A 136 4.81 -22.71 9.15
C ALA A 136 4.30 -21.56 10.03
N PHE A 137 3.71 -20.56 9.39
CA PHE A 137 3.02 -19.47 10.07
C PHE A 137 1.78 -19.05 9.28
N ASP A 138 0.77 -18.59 10.01
CA ASP A 138 -0.39 -17.91 9.45
C ASP A 138 -0.24 -16.41 9.67
N TRP A 139 -0.78 -15.60 8.77
CA TRP A 139 -0.69 -14.15 8.87
C TRP A 139 -1.92 -13.47 8.26
N THR A 140 -2.15 -12.23 8.67
CA THR A 140 -3.15 -11.34 8.08
C THR A 140 -2.50 -10.03 7.67
N GLY A 141 -3.09 -9.31 6.72
CA GLY A 141 -2.55 -8.03 6.27
C GLY A 141 -2.62 -7.87 4.75
N GLY A 142 -1.64 -7.17 4.19
CA GLY A 142 -1.58 -6.84 2.77
C GLY A 142 -1.30 -5.37 2.52
N LEU A 143 -1.84 -4.84 1.43
CA LEU A 143 -1.71 -3.44 1.03
C LEU A 143 -2.91 -2.63 1.55
N HIS A 144 -2.65 -1.41 2.04
CA HIS A 144 -3.69 -0.52 2.55
C HIS A 144 -3.82 0.75 1.69
N PRO A 145 -4.24 0.66 0.42
CA PRO A 145 -4.24 1.81 -0.48
C PRO A 145 -5.22 2.91 -0.03
N TYR A 146 -4.77 4.16 -0.12
CA TYR A 146 -5.60 5.35 0.00
C TYR A 146 -5.77 5.96 -1.39
N PHE A 147 -6.93 5.75 -2.01
CA PHE A 147 -7.21 6.30 -3.33
C PHE A 147 -7.54 7.79 -3.24
N ALA A 148 -7.03 8.58 -4.18
CA ALA A 148 -7.40 9.98 -4.30
C ALA A 148 -8.83 10.09 -4.85
N THR A 149 -9.66 10.92 -4.21
CA THR A 149 -10.98 11.31 -4.71
C THR A 149 -11.18 12.80 -4.43
N THR A 150 -11.93 13.48 -5.31
CA THR A 150 -12.29 14.89 -5.13
C THR A 150 -13.40 15.07 -4.09
N ASP A 151 -14.29 14.09 -3.97
CA ASP A 151 -15.40 14.08 -3.03
C ASP A 151 -15.67 12.63 -2.61
N CYS A 152 -15.47 12.31 -1.34
CA CYS A 152 -15.69 10.96 -0.81
C CYS A 152 -17.18 10.64 -0.65
N LEU A 153 -18.04 11.63 -0.43
CA LEU A 153 -19.48 11.43 -0.26
C LEU A 153 -20.17 11.17 -1.60
N ALA A 154 -19.59 11.65 -2.69
CA ALA A 154 -20.02 11.33 -4.05
C ALA A 154 -19.40 10.03 -4.60
N ALA A 155 -18.43 9.43 -3.91
CA ALA A 155 -17.73 8.24 -4.38
C ALA A 155 -18.60 6.98 -4.23
N THR A 156 -18.40 6.02 -5.14
CA THR A 156 -18.99 4.68 -5.07
C THR A 156 -17.94 3.62 -5.33
N LEU A 157 -18.11 2.45 -4.70
CA LEU A 157 -17.28 1.26 -4.90
C LEU A 157 -18.16 0.11 -5.39
N SER A 158 -17.93 -0.29 -6.63
CA SER A 158 -18.55 -1.45 -7.27
C SER A 158 -17.59 -2.65 -7.31
N GLY A 159 -18.10 -3.84 -7.64
CA GLY A 159 -17.36 -5.09 -7.72
C GLY A 159 -17.31 -5.89 -6.41
N LEU A 160 -18.00 -5.43 -5.38
CA LEU A 160 -18.16 -6.12 -4.09
C LEU A 160 -19.62 -6.56 -3.85
N GLU A 161 -20.49 -6.43 -4.85
CA GLU A 161 -21.84 -6.95 -4.80
C GLU A 161 -21.79 -8.49 -4.65
N GLY A 162 -22.63 -9.03 -3.77
CA GLY A 162 -22.67 -10.44 -3.39
C GLY A 162 -21.66 -10.82 -2.29
N SER A 163 -20.70 -9.96 -1.95
CA SER A 163 -19.73 -10.25 -0.90
C SER A 163 -20.34 -10.14 0.50
N GLY A 164 -19.88 -10.99 1.40
CA GLY A 164 -20.15 -10.86 2.83
C GLY A 164 -19.48 -9.60 3.40
N LEU A 165 -20.22 -8.86 4.22
CA LEU A 165 -19.78 -7.64 4.88
C LEU A 165 -19.83 -7.81 6.41
N SER A 166 -18.91 -7.18 7.12
CA SER A 166 -19.00 -6.90 8.54
C SER A 166 -18.71 -5.42 8.78
N ASP A 167 -19.57 -4.71 9.51
CA ASP A 167 -19.32 -3.33 9.91
C ASP A 167 -18.65 -3.29 11.29
N ARG A 168 -17.55 -2.53 11.41
CA ARG A 168 -16.79 -2.38 12.67
C ARG A 168 -17.55 -1.54 13.70
N TYR A 169 -18.37 -0.61 13.25
CA TYR A 169 -19.12 0.33 14.08
C TYR A 169 -20.56 -0.14 14.32
N ASP A 170 -21.09 -1.00 13.45
CA ASP A 170 -22.39 -1.65 13.62
C ASP A 170 -22.30 -3.18 13.46
N ALA A 171 -22.09 -3.87 14.59
CA ALA A 171 -22.01 -5.34 14.60
C ALA A 171 -23.29 -6.05 14.12
N SER A 172 -24.43 -5.35 14.00
CA SER A 172 -25.66 -5.90 13.45
C SER A 172 -25.64 -6.03 11.92
N VAL A 173 -24.72 -5.33 11.26
CA VAL A 173 -24.49 -5.41 9.82
C VAL A 173 -23.51 -6.54 9.53
N SER A 174 -24.08 -7.75 9.38
CA SER A 174 -23.42 -8.90 8.79
C SER A 174 -24.33 -9.56 7.76
N ARG A 175 -24.12 -9.25 6.47
CA ARG A 175 -25.00 -9.67 5.37
C ARG A 175 -24.23 -9.73 4.04
N GLU A 176 -24.78 -10.46 3.07
CA GLU A 176 -24.41 -10.31 1.66
C GLU A 176 -24.99 -8.99 1.10
N ARG A 177 -24.20 -8.23 0.34
CA ARG A 177 -24.67 -6.98 -0.30
C ARG A 177 -25.26 -7.24 -1.68
N SER A 178 -26.28 -6.49 -2.08
CA SER A 178 -26.83 -6.54 -3.45
C SER A 178 -26.58 -5.26 -4.27
N THR A 179 -25.90 -4.25 -3.69
CA THR A 179 -25.67 -2.93 -4.31
C THR A 179 -24.28 -2.37 -3.99
N PRO A 180 -23.74 -1.46 -4.84
CA PRO A 180 -22.46 -0.79 -4.61
C PRO A 180 -22.36 -0.12 -3.24
N LEU A 181 -21.13 -0.07 -2.70
CA LEU A 181 -20.83 0.66 -1.46
C LEU A 181 -20.73 2.16 -1.76
N SER A 182 -21.33 2.97 -0.89
CA SER A 182 -21.26 4.43 -0.91
C SER A 182 -21.04 4.92 0.52
N TRP A 183 -20.50 6.13 0.66
CA TRP A 183 -20.23 6.76 1.94
C TRP A 183 -21.26 7.85 2.20
N THR A 184 -22.04 7.72 3.26
CA THR A 184 -23.06 8.72 3.65
C THR A 184 -22.53 9.75 4.64
N GLY A 185 -21.23 9.68 4.94
CA GLY A 185 -20.56 10.47 5.98
C GLY A 185 -20.69 9.82 7.34
N GLU A 186 -19.53 9.43 7.90
CA GLU A 186 -19.14 9.33 9.31
C GLU A 186 -17.63 9.06 9.38
#